data_AF-A0A6B4FMD7-F1
#
_entry.id   AF-A0A6B4FMD7-F1
#
_cell.length_a   1.000
_cell.length_b   1.000
_cell.length_c   1.000
_cell.angle_alpha   90.00
_cell.angle_beta   90.00
_cell.angle_gamma   90.00
#
_symmetry.space_group_name_H-M   'P 1'
#
loop_
_entity.id
_entity.type
_entity.pdbx_description
1 polymer ?
#
loop_
_entity_poly.entity_id
_entity_poly.type
_entity_poly.pdbx_seq_one_letter_code
_entity_poly.pdbx_strand_id
1 'polypeptide(L)'
;MNRGLLLYKKFIDGLIKYKESIEAKWVRSHGYPNTKENKKINILLNSLTYEQKEIIAEMLQKARIGGIHDTLAYMDEMSDLKSFTLSQYGEIYPMNIFESMHFDFICRYEGDSWPDE
;
A
#
# COMPACT_ATOMS: atom_id res chain seq x y z
N MET A 1 -17.48 -18.15 10.16
CA MET A 1 -16.52 -17.06 9.85
C MET A 1 -16.84 -15.86 10.73
N ASN A 2 -15.90 -15.47 11.59
CA ASN A 2 -16.04 -14.31 12.47
C ASN A 2 -16.20 -13.03 11.61
N ARG A 3 -17.18 -12.18 11.92
CA ARG A 3 -17.45 -10.96 11.14
C ARG A 3 -16.25 -10.00 11.16
N GLY A 4 -15.56 -9.87 12.29
CA GLY A 4 -14.33 -9.06 12.40
C GLY A 4 -13.22 -9.57 11.48
N LEU A 5 -13.10 -10.89 11.32
CA LEU A 5 -12.12 -11.51 10.42
C LEU A 5 -12.42 -11.26 8.94
N LEU A 6 -13.69 -11.36 8.54
CA LEU A 6 -14.09 -10.99 7.18
C LEU A 6 -13.80 -9.52 6.87
N LEU A 7 -14.03 -8.63 7.84
CA LEU A 7 -13.75 -7.20 7.70
C LEU A 7 -12.24 -6.92 7.64
N TYR A 8 -11.44 -7.61 8.46
CA TYR A 8 -9.99 -7.54 8.43
C TYR A 8 -9.41 -7.96 7.07
N LYS A 9 -9.80 -9.15 6.57
CA LYS A 9 -9.37 -9.63 5.24
C LYS A 9 -9.70 -8.60 4.14
N LYS A 10 -10.93 -8.06 4.16
CA LYS A 10 -11.37 -7.00 3.23
C LYS A 10 -10.59 -5.69 3.39
N PHE A 11 -10.16 -5.34 4.59
CA PHE A 11 -9.35 -4.16 4.85
C PHE A 11 -7.99 -4.29 4.17
N ILE A 12 -7.26 -5.39 4.41
CA ILE A 12 -5.97 -5.67 3.76
C ILE A 12 -6.15 -5.79 2.23
N ASP A 13 -7.12 -6.57 1.75
CA ASP A 13 -7.40 -6.71 0.30
C ASP A 13 -7.76 -5.35 -0.35
N GLY A 14 -8.41 -4.46 0.40
CA GLY A 14 -8.66 -3.09 -0.01
C GLY A 14 -7.36 -2.31 -0.25
N LEU A 15 -6.37 -2.42 0.64
CA LEU A 15 -5.06 -1.81 0.45
C LEU A 15 -4.36 -2.36 -0.80
N ILE A 16 -4.45 -3.67 -1.05
CA ILE A 16 -3.91 -4.32 -2.26
C ILE A 16 -4.56 -3.79 -3.53
N LYS A 17 -5.86 -3.47 -3.49
CA LYS A 17 -6.56 -2.85 -4.63
C LYS A 17 -6.06 -1.43 -4.92
N TYR A 18 -5.63 -0.68 -3.91
CA TYR A 18 -5.17 0.71 -4.01
C TYR A 18 -3.64 0.88 -3.90
N LYS A 19 -2.89 -0.21 -4.04
CA LYS A 19 -1.43 -0.23 -3.92
C LYS A 19 -0.70 0.50 -5.06
N GLU A 20 -1.33 0.58 -6.22
CA GLU A 20 -0.73 1.14 -7.43
C GLU A 20 -0.53 2.65 -7.30
N SER A 21 0.71 3.11 -7.39
CA SER A 21 1.07 4.53 -7.31
C SER A 21 0.58 5.27 -8.55
N ILE A 22 -0.20 6.32 -8.32
CA ILE A 22 -0.64 7.22 -9.40
C ILE A 22 0.55 7.98 -10.00
N GLU A 23 1.54 8.32 -9.19
CA GLU A 23 2.75 9.01 -9.61
C GLU A 23 3.63 8.12 -10.48
N ALA A 24 3.79 6.84 -10.10
CA ALA A 24 4.48 5.86 -10.95
C ALA A 24 3.78 5.74 -12.30
N LYS A 25 2.44 5.65 -12.33
CA LYS A 25 1.66 5.62 -13.58
C LYS A 25 1.86 6.88 -14.43
N TRP A 26 1.93 8.06 -13.83
CA TRP A 26 2.21 9.30 -14.54
C TRP A 26 3.61 9.32 -15.15
N VAL A 27 4.63 8.87 -14.40
CA VAL A 27 6.02 8.77 -14.90
C VAL A 27 6.12 7.84 -16.11
N ARG A 28 5.44 6.69 -16.11
CA ARG A 28 5.41 5.76 -17.25
C ARG A 28 4.69 6.31 -18.47
N SER A 29 3.79 7.27 -18.29
CA SER A 29 2.91 7.79 -19.34
C SER A 29 3.33 9.19 -19.79
N HIS A 30 2.48 10.19 -19.59
CA HIS A 30 2.63 11.54 -20.13
C HIS A 30 3.27 12.53 -19.15
N GLY A 31 3.75 12.05 -18.00
CA GLY A 31 4.17 12.90 -16.89
C GLY A 31 3.02 13.34 -15.99
N TYR A 32 3.33 14.23 -15.06
CA TYR A 32 2.41 14.76 -14.05
C TYR A 32 1.40 15.73 -14.69
N PRO A 33 0.26 16.02 -14.02
CA PRO A 33 -0.69 17.04 -14.48
C PRO A 33 0.01 18.36 -14.83
N ASN A 34 -0.40 19.00 -15.93
CA ASN A 34 0.22 20.23 -16.43
C ASN A 34 -0.14 21.44 -15.56
N THR A 35 0.58 21.61 -14.45
CA THR A 35 0.47 22.74 -13.52
C THR A 35 1.80 23.47 -13.40
N LYS A 36 1.79 24.67 -12.80
CA LYS A 36 3.00 25.47 -12.60
C LYS A 36 4.00 24.75 -11.69
N GLU A 37 3.48 24.05 -10.68
CA GLU A 37 4.24 23.29 -9.68
C GLU A 37 4.94 22.09 -10.32
N ASN A 38 4.24 21.37 -11.20
CA ASN A 38 4.76 20.17 -11.86
C ASN A 38 5.68 20.48 -13.05
N LYS A 39 5.81 21.74 -13.46
CA LYS A 39 6.58 22.12 -14.66
C LYS A 39 8.01 21.61 -14.63
N LYS A 40 8.70 21.74 -13.49
CA LYS A 40 10.08 21.26 -13.34
C LYS A 40 10.18 19.74 -13.46
N ILE A 41 9.21 19.02 -12.86
CA ILE A 41 9.14 17.56 -12.91
C ILE A 41 8.91 17.11 -14.36
N ASN A 42 7.94 17.71 -15.06
CA ASN A 42 7.64 17.34 -16.44
C ASN A 42 8.78 17.67 -17.42
N ILE A 43 9.51 18.78 -17.22
CA ILE A 43 10.72 19.07 -17.99
C ILE A 43 11.76 17.97 -17.79
N LEU A 44 12.01 17.56 -16.53
CA LEU A 44 12.92 16.46 -16.23
C LEU A 44 12.44 15.18 -16.92
N LEU A 45 11.19 14.75 -16.69
CA LEU A 45 10.65 13.52 -17.26
C LEU A 45 10.74 13.51 -18.79
N ASN A 46 10.47 14.62 -19.46
CA ASN A 46 10.56 14.71 -20.92
C ASN A 46 11.98 14.58 -21.47
N SER A 47 13.01 14.80 -20.64
CA SER A 47 14.42 14.62 -21.00
C SER A 47 14.92 13.18 -20.86
N LEU A 48 14.16 12.31 -20.19
CA LEU A 48 14.54 10.94 -19.87
C LEU A 48 14.11 9.95 -20.96
N THR A 49 14.91 8.89 -21.14
CA THR A 49 14.52 7.73 -21.95
C THR A 49 13.39 6.95 -21.28
N TYR A 50 12.78 6.03 -22.03
CA TYR A 50 11.77 5.13 -21.50
C TYR A 50 12.32 4.28 -20.33
N GLU A 51 13.52 3.71 -20.50
CA GLU A 51 14.17 2.86 -19.48
C GLU A 51 14.44 3.66 -18.19
N GLN A 52 14.88 4.91 -18.32
CA GLN A 52 15.09 5.79 -17.17
C GLN A 52 13.78 6.12 -16.44
N LYS A 53 12.69 6.35 -17.20
CA LYS A 53 11.36 6.55 -16.61
C LYS A 53 10.86 5.30 -15.90
N GLU A 54 11.06 4.12 -16.46
CA GLU A 54 10.67 2.86 -15.82
C GLU A 54 11.38 2.65 -14.48
N ILE A 55 12.70 2.91 -14.41
CA ILE A 55 13.44 2.85 -13.14
C ILE A 55 12.82 3.78 -12.08
N ILE A 56 12.52 5.03 -12.45
CA ILE A 56 11.90 5.99 -11.52
C ILE A 56 10.49 5.53 -11.12
N ALA A 57 9.68 5.04 -12.05
CA ALA A 57 8.35 4.55 -11.77
C ALA A 57 8.37 3.34 -10.82
N GLU A 58 9.33 2.43 -10.98
CA GLU A 58 9.54 1.32 -10.05
C GLU A 58 9.96 1.79 -8.66
N MET A 59 10.84 2.78 -8.56
CA MET A 59 11.22 3.39 -7.28
C MET A 59 10.01 4.00 -6.57
N LEU A 60 9.17 4.75 -7.29
CA LEU A 60 7.94 5.34 -6.75
C LEU A 60 6.94 4.26 -6.32
N GLN A 61 6.81 3.18 -7.08
CA GLN A 61 5.95 2.06 -6.70
C GLN A 61 6.47 1.38 -5.44
N LYS A 62 7.78 1.11 -5.34
CA LYS A 62 8.41 0.53 -4.14
C LYS A 62 8.22 1.44 -2.91
N ALA A 63 8.42 2.74 -3.05
CA ALA A 63 8.19 3.70 -1.98
C ALA A 63 6.72 3.71 -1.51
N ARG A 64 5.76 3.59 -2.44
CA ARG A 64 4.33 3.48 -2.11
C ARG A 64 4.02 2.21 -1.32
N ILE A 65 4.55 1.07 -1.73
CA ILE A 65 4.37 -0.22 -1.02
C ILE A 65 5.03 -0.14 0.37
N GLY A 66 6.25 0.36 0.45
CA GLY A 66 6.97 0.57 1.72
C GLY A 66 6.20 1.47 2.68
N GLY A 67 5.64 2.58 2.20
CA GLY A 67 4.84 3.47 3.05
C GLY A 67 3.57 2.82 3.61
N ILE A 68 2.90 1.94 2.85
CA ILE A 68 1.77 1.15 3.36
C ILE A 68 2.26 0.15 4.41
N HIS A 69 3.32 -0.58 4.09
CA HIS A 69 3.95 -1.54 5.00
C HIS A 69 4.32 -0.91 6.34
N ASP A 70 5.06 0.20 6.33
CA ASP A 70 5.56 0.86 7.55
C ASP A 70 4.40 1.40 8.41
N THR A 71 3.32 1.87 7.76
CA THR A 71 2.11 2.30 8.46
C THR A 71 1.44 1.12 9.18
N LEU A 72 1.35 -0.04 8.54
CA LEU A 72 0.77 -1.25 9.14
C LEU A 72 1.65 -1.78 10.28
N ALA A 73 2.98 -1.78 10.10
CA ALA A 73 3.92 -2.17 11.15
C ALA A 73 3.81 -1.27 12.39
N TYR A 74 3.65 0.04 12.20
CA TYR A 74 3.37 0.97 13.29
C TYR A 74 2.04 0.65 14.00
N MET A 75 0.98 0.31 13.26
CA MET A 75 -0.31 -0.08 13.85
C MET A 75 -0.20 -1.36 14.69
N ASP A 76 0.56 -2.35 14.21
CA ASP A 76 0.84 -3.59 14.94
C ASP A 76 1.57 -3.29 16.26
N GLU A 77 2.62 -2.45 16.24
CA GLU A 77 3.35 -2.04 17.43
C GLU A 77 2.44 -1.33 18.45
N MET A 78 1.56 -0.44 18.00
CA MET A 78 0.62 0.25 18.90
C MET A 78 -0.41 -0.70 19.51
N SER A 79 -0.84 -1.73 18.75
CA SER A 79 -1.75 -2.78 19.22
C SER A 79 -1.09 -3.64 20.31
N ASP A 80 0.16 -4.05 20.12
CA ASP A 80 0.90 -4.87 21.10
C ASP A 80 1.10 -4.16 22.44
N LEU A 81 1.24 -2.83 22.42
CA LEU A 81 1.27 -1.99 23.62
C LEU A 81 -0.11 -1.85 24.31
N LYS A 82 -1.14 -2.58 23.85
CA LYS A 82 -2.53 -2.62 24.34
C LYS A 82 -3.22 -1.26 24.38
N SER A 83 -2.73 -0.31 23.59
CA SER A 83 -3.20 1.08 23.57
C SER A 83 -4.06 1.41 22.35
N PHE A 84 -4.11 0.49 21.38
CA PHE A 84 -4.74 0.70 20.09
C PHE A 84 -5.51 -0.52 19.61
N THR A 85 -6.72 -0.31 19.09
CA THR A 85 -7.50 -1.35 18.42
C THR A 85 -8.17 -0.76 17.17
N LEU A 86 -8.16 -1.54 16.09
CA LEU A 86 -8.95 -1.23 14.90
C LEU A 86 -10.30 -1.93 15.00
N SER A 87 -11.37 -1.18 14.72
CA SER A 87 -12.71 -1.74 14.62
C SER A 87 -13.49 -1.12 13.47
N GLN A 88 -14.42 -1.89 12.91
CA GLN A 88 -15.32 -1.44 11.86
C GLN A 88 -16.74 -1.92 12.17
N TYR A 89 -17.70 -0.99 12.22
CA TYR A 89 -19.09 -1.28 12.63
C TYR A 89 -19.22 -1.97 14.01
N GLY A 90 -18.30 -1.65 14.94
CA GLY A 90 -18.26 -2.26 16.28
C GLY A 90 -17.57 -3.62 16.33
N GLU A 91 -17.17 -4.19 15.19
CA GLU A 91 -16.41 -5.44 15.13
C GLU A 91 -14.91 -5.12 15.21
N ILE A 92 -14.22 -5.70 16.21
CA ILE A 92 -12.78 -5.53 16.39
C ILE A 92 -12.06 -6.40 15.34
N TYR A 93 -11.06 -5.83 14.68
CA TYR A 93 -10.19 -6.60 13.80
C TYR A 93 -9.34 -7.55 14.65
N PRO A 94 -9.31 -8.85 14.33
CA PRO A 94 -8.43 -9.79 15.00
C PRO A 94 -7.00 -9.58 14.47
N MET A 95 -6.38 -8.48 14.89
CA MET A 95 -4.98 -8.19 14.61
C MET A 95 -4.13 -9.35 15.12
N ASN A 96 -3.11 -9.73 14.37
CA ASN A 96 -2.23 -10.86 14.64
C ASN A 96 -2.87 -12.26 14.64
N ILE A 97 -3.99 -12.45 13.92
CA ILE A 97 -4.61 -13.77 13.78
C ILE A 97 -3.82 -14.74 12.90
N PHE A 98 -3.15 -14.24 11.86
CA PHE A 98 -2.27 -15.02 11.00
C PHE A 98 -0.82 -14.78 11.38
N GLU A 99 -0.32 -13.58 11.10
CA GLU A 99 1.00 -13.10 11.52
C GLU A 99 0.90 -11.66 12.04
N SER A 100 1.23 -10.66 11.23
CA SER A 100 1.10 -9.23 11.51
C SER A 100 0.40 -8.54 10.35
N MET A 101 -0.19 -7.35 10.55
CA MET A 101 -0.91 -6.66 9.47
C MET A 101 0.00 -6.36 8.27
N HIS A 102 1.25 -5.97 8.53
CA HIS A 102 2.22 -5.69 7.47
C HIS A 102 2.69 -6.95 6.75
N PHE A 103 2.86 -8.07 7.46
CA PHE A 103 3.21 -9.36 6.84
C PHE A 103 2.08 -9.86 5.96
N ASP A 104 0.84 -9.84 6.48
CA ASP A 104 -0.35 -10.20 5.72
C ASP A 104 -0.46 -9.35 4.44
N PHE A 105 -0.23 -8.03 4.54
CA PHE A 105 -0.19 -7.17 3.36
C PHE A 105 0.86 -7.60 2.33
N ILE A 106 2.06 -8.01 2.73
CA ILE A 106 3.10 -8.48 1.80
C ILE A 106 2.71 -9.80 1.14
N CYS A 107 2.21 -10.80 1.89
CA CYS A 107 1.71 -12.05 1.30
C CYS A 107 0.61 -11.79 0.27
N ARG A 108 -0.36 -10.91 0.61
CA ARG A 108 -1.43 -10.52 -0.30
C ARG A 108 -0.92 -9.71 -1.51
N TYR A 109 0.17 -8.96 -1.34
CA TYR A 109 0.84 -8.24 -2.42
C TYR A 109 1.55 -9.20 -3.40
N GLU A 110 2.17 -10.27 -2.88
CA GLU A 110 2.83 -11.31 -3.67
C GLU A 110 1.85 -12.27 -4.37
N GLY A 111 0.58 -12.24 -3.96
CA GLY A 111 -0.52 -12.96 -4.61
C GLY A 111 -0.98 -14.21 -3.87
N ASP A 112 -0.49 -14.42 -2.64
CA ASP A 112 -0.89 -15.55 -1.82
C ASP A 112 -2.37 -15.50 -1.48
N SER A 113 -3.02 -16.66 -1.33
CA SER A 113 -4.36 -16.79 -0.77
C SER A 113 -4.35 -16.58 0.74
N TRP A 114 -5.48 -16.15 1.32
CA TRP A 114 -5.63 -16.20 2.78
C TRP A 114 -5.51 -17.65 3.26
N PRO A 115 -4.87 -17.91 4.42
CA PRO A 115 -4.89 -19.22 5.04
C PRO A 115 -6.32 -19.67 5.34
N ASP A 116 -6.56 -20.98 5.24
CA ASP A 116 -7.79 -21.60 5.73
C ASP A 116 -7.86 -21.40 7.26
N GLU A 117 -9.04 -21.03 7.75
CA GLU A 117 -9.34 -20.86 9.18
C GLU A 117 -9.55 -22.20 9.90
#